data_AF-A0A3P6UKF8-F1
#
_entry.id   AF-A0A3P6UKF8-F1
#
_cell.length_a   1.000
_cell.length_b   1.000
_cell.length_c   1.000
_cell.angle_alpha   90.00
_cell.angle_beta   90.00
_cell.angle_gamma   90.00
#
_symmetry.space_group_name_H-M   'P 1'
#
loop_
_entity.id
_entity.type
_entity.pdbx_description
1 polymer ?
#
loop_
_entity_poly.entity_id
_entity_poly.type
_entity_poly.pdbx_seq_one_letter_code
_entity_poly.pdbx_strand_id
1 'polypeptide(L)'
;MVEKIHRHLRTRPNLQDRHAYWSDRVILTKFGRTPVNFRQILNASNVIRLNILLEILLGKRPNYRSQSTNSCLSDVLGIAESAFDGANGRLLEEFGTMMILPRTNANRWFCYCRLCPVGTTLLNHVYNRTNQLPEDMTLPVIRIGMGNEVRYLMIEQIWVQVPLHLFYEKEEDYPAPRQPRFHPRSLWSCSSSDETDDDYSEGTESSN
;
A
#
# COMPACT_ATOMS: atom_id res chain seq x y z
N MET A 1 -19.91 -3.84 -9.37
CA MET A 1 -18.93 -2.72 -9.27
C MET A 1 -17.52 -3.22 -8.99
N VAL A 2 -17.33 -4.04 -7.95
CA VAL A 2 -16.06 -4.74 -7.65
C VAL A 2 -15.52 -5.52 -8.86
N GLU A 3 -16.40 -6.16 -9.63
CA GLU A 3 -16.04 -6.82 -10.90
C GLU A 3 -15.36 -5.88 -11.91
N LYS A 4 -15.92 -4.68 -12.08
CA LYS A 4 -15.42 -3.67 -13.01
C LYS A 4 -13.99 -3.29 -12.64
N ILE A 5 -13.71 -3.21 -11.33
CA ILE A 5 -12.39 -2.92 -10.78
C ILE A 5 -11.42 -4.05 -11.12
N HIS A 6 -11.74 -5.29 -10.75
CA HIS A 6 -10.89 -6.45 -11.01
C HIS A 6 -10.63 -6.65 -12.51
N ARG A 7 -11.66 -6.48 -13.36
CA ARG A 7 -11.52 -6.55 -14.82
C ARG A 7 -10.61 -5.45 -15.37
N HIS A 8 -10.71 -4.22 -14.86
CA HIS A 8 -9.83 -3.12 -15.28
C HIS A 8 -8.37 -3.38 -14.90
N LEU A 9 -8.13 -3.87 -13.68
CA LEU A 9 -6.79 -4.21 -13.23
C LEU A 9 -6.13 -5.30 -14.09
N ARG A 10 -6.92 -6.26 -14.58
CA ARG A 10 -6.44 -7.34 -15.47
C ARG A 10 -6.17 -6.88 -16.90
N THR A 11 -7.01 -5.99 -17.43
CA THR A 11 -7.01 -5.65 -18.87
C THR A 11 -6.24 -4.39 -19.24
N ARG A 12 -5.78 -3.60 -18.26
CA ARG A 12 -5.04 -2.34 -18.48
C ARG A 12 -3.64 -2.37 -17.85
N PRO A 13 -2.60 -2.85 -18.56
CA PRO A 13 -1.23 -2.95 -18.05
C PRO A 13 -0.65 -1.61 -17.60
N ASN A 14 -0.98 -0.52 -18.29
CA ASN A 14 -0.56 0.84 -17.94
C ASN A 14 -1.08 1.34 -16.58
N LEU A 15 -2.14 0.71 -16.05
CA LEU A 15 -2.61 0.97 -14.68
C LEU A 15 -1.88 0.07 -13.67
N GLN A 16 -1.41 -1.12 -14.08
CA GLN A 16 -0.72 -2.06 -13.18
C GLN A 16 0.52 -1.44 -12.55
N ASP A 17 1.29 -0.64 -13.30
CA ASP A 17 2.46 0.11 -12.80
C ASP A 17 2.10 1.25 -11.84
N ARG A 18 0.82 1.58 -11.66
CA ARG A 18 0.32 2.60 -10.71
C ARG A 18 -0.51 1.98 -9.59
N HIS A 19 -0.66 0.66 -9.61
CA HIS A 19 -1.19 -0.18 -8.54
C HIS A 19 -0.05 -0.92 -7.83
N ALA A 20 -0.37 -1.45 -6.64
CA ALA A 20 0.51 -2.40 -5.98
C ALA A 20 0.12 -3.80 -6.48
N TYR A 21 0.97 -4.41 -7.30
CA TYR A 21 0.91 -5.85 -7.55
C TYR A 21 1.88 -6.57 -6.61
N TRP A 22 1.72 -7.89 -6.47
CA TRP A 22 2.34 -8.86 -5.55
C TRP A 22 3.87 -8.81 -5.27
N SER A 23 4.60 -7.79 -5.70
CA SER A 23 6.02 -7.61 -5.40
C SER A 23 6.26 -6.60 -4.27
N ASP A 24 6.93 -7.05 -3.21
CA ASP A 24 7.34 -6.24 -2.05
C ASP A 24 8.13 -4.98 -2.42
N ARG A 25 8.81 -4.97 -3.59
CA ARG A 25 9.59 -3.82 -4.09
C ARG A 25 8.73 -2.64 -4.53
N VAL A 26 7.63 -2.87 -5.25
CA VAL A 26 6.70 -1.80 -5.70
C VAL A 26 5.96 -1.19 -4.51
N ILE A 27 5.75 -2.00 -3.49
CA ILE A 27 5.07 -1.63 -2.26
C ILE A 27 5.96 -0.73 -1.40
N LEU A 28 7.22 -1.11 -1.13
CA LEU A 28 8.10 -0.27 -0.32
C LEU A 28 8.46 1.06 -1.00
N THR A 29 8.62 1.04 -2.32
CA THR A 29 8.90 2.27 -3.07
C THR A 29 7.71 3.21 -3.13
N LYS A 30 6.45 2.75 -3.12
CA LYS A 30 5.28 3.63 -3.29
C LYS A 30 4.52 4.00 -2.03
N PHE A 31 4.67 3.24 -0.94
CA PHE A 31 3.91 3.44 0.30
C PHE A 31 4.69 4.19 1.38
N GLY A 32 6.01 4.42 1.20
CA GLY A 32 6.89 4.91 2.26
C GLY A 32 7.06 3.95 3.45
N ARG A 33 5.94 3.39 3.97
CA ARG A 33 5.79 2.36 5.00
C ARG A 33 4.54 1.52 4.71
N THR A 34 4.66 0.21 4.94
CA THR A 34 3.54 -0.73 4.82
C THR A 34 2.76 -0.87 6.14
N PRO A 35 1.45 -1.14 6.08
CA PRO A 35 0.68 -1.58 7.24
C PRO A 35 1.23 -2.85 7.88
N VAL A 36 0.95 -3.03 9.17
CA VAL A 36 1.15 -4.32 9.84
C VAL A 36 0.26 -5.36 9.15
N ASN A 37 0.78 -6.56 8.88
CA ASN A 37 0.10 -7.64 8.16
C ASN A 37 -0.21 -7.37 6.67
N PHE A 38 0.50 -6.44 6.02
CA PHE A 38 0.26 -6.10 4.61
C PHE A 38 0.26 -7.31 3.66
N ARG A 39 1.13 -8.31 3.91
CA ARG A 39 1.16 -9.54 3.10
C ARG A 39 -0.15 -10.34 3.19
N GLN A 40 -0.77 -10.40 4.37
CA GLN A 40 -2.07 -11.06 4.53
C GLN A 40 -3.17 -10.26 3.81
N ILE A 41 -3.12 -8.93 3.91
CA ILE A 41 -4.04 -8.04 3.19
C ILE A 41 -3.96 -8.27 1.68
N LEU A 42 -2.75 -8.36 1.11
CA LEU A 42 -2.56 -8.62 -0.33
C LEU A 42 -3.05 -9.99 -0.79
N ASN A 43 -3.05 -10.99 0.10
CA ASN A 43 -3.57 -12.32 -0.23
C ASN A 43 -5.11 -12.33 -0.30
N ALA A 44 -5.78 -11.43 0.42
CA ALA A 44 -7.24 -11.38 0.52
C ALA A 44 -7.87 -10.26 -0.34
N SER A 45 -7.08 -9.26 -0.73
CA SER A 45 -7.56 -8.01 -1.32
C SER A 45 -6.59 -7.38 -2.31
N ASN A 46 -7.13 -6.60 -3.23
CA ASN A 46 -6.36 -5.63 -4.01
C ASN A 46 -6.17 -4.34 -3.21
N VAL A 47 -4.95 -3.82 -3.15
CA VAL A 47 -4.63 -2.54 -2.51
C VAL A 47 -4.37 -1.48 -3.58
N ILE A 48 -5.25 -0.48 -3.63
CA ILE A 48 -5.35 0.47 -4.75
C ILE A 48 -5.35 1.91 -4.23
N ARG A 49 -4.59 2.81 -4.86
CA ARG A 49 -4.69 4.25 -4.56
C ARG A 49 -6.07 4.80 -4.89
N LEU A 50 -6.59 5.66 -4.02
CA LEU A 50 -7.96 6.19 -4.13
C LEU A 50 -8.21 6.93 -5.45
N ASN A 51 -7.26 7.76 -5.92
CA ASN A 51 -7.40 8.47 -7.20
C ASN A 51 -7.57 7.50 -8.39
N ILE A 52 -6.84 6.39 -8.40
CA ILE A 52 -6.94 5.41 -9.47
C ILE A 52 -8.24 4.61 -9.36
N LEU A 53 -8.67 4.28 -8.15
CA LEU A 53 -9.94 3.61 -7.95
C LEU A 53 -11.12 4.46 -8.48
N LEU A 54 -11.10 5.76 -8.21
CA LEU A 54 -12.07 6.71 -8.76
C LEU A 54 -11.99 6.79 -10.30
N GLU A 55 -10.79 6.78 -10.88
CA GLU A 55 -10.60 6.77 -12.34
C GLU A 55 -11.21 5.52 -12.98
N ILE A 56 -10.99 4.33 -12.39
CA ILE A 56 -11.54 3.07 -12.86
C ILE A 56 -13.08 3.09 -12.82
N LEU A 57 -13.64 3.54 -11.71
CA LEU A 57 -15.09 3.58 -11.53
C LEU A 57 -15.75 4.59 -12.50
N LEU A 58 -15.13 5.74 -12.71
CA LEU A 58 -15.61 6.75 -13.66
C LEU A 58 -15.28 6.42 -15.13
N GLY A 59 -14.33 5.52 -15.38
CA GLY A 59 -13.84 5.15 -16.72
C GLY A 59 -12.93 6.21 -17.36
N LYS A 60 -12.58 7.28 -16.63
CA LYS A 60 -11.77 8.42 -17.08
C LYS A 60 -11.18 9.14 -15.88
N ARG A 61 -10.16 9.98 -16.10
CA ARG A 61 -9.55 10.81 -15.05
C ARG A 61 -10.64 11.61 -14.31
N PRO A 62 -10.73 11.52 -12.96
CA PRO A 62 -11.79 12.18 -12.21
C PRO A 62 -11.73 13.70 -12.36
N ASN A 63 -12.90 14.33 -12.54
CA ASN A 63 -13.04 15.77 -12.35
C ASN A 63 -13.43 16.01 -10.89
N TYR A 64 -12.46 16.24 -10.02
CA TYR A 64 -12.70 16.40 -8.58
C TYR A 64 -13.52 17.64 -8.19
N ARG A 65 -13.95 18.46 -9.14
CA ARG A 65 -14.92 19.54 -8.92
C ARG A 65 -16.36 19.10 -9.16
N SER A 66 -16.60 17.93 -9.78
CA SER A 66 -17.94 17.45 -10.08
C SER A 66 -18.56 16.71 -8.91
N GLN A 67 -19.87 16.86 -8.75
CA GLN A 67 -20.65 16.09 -7.77
C GLN A 67 -20.56 14.58 -8.04
N SER A 68 -20.44 14.17 -9.30
CA SER A 68 -20.27 12.77 -9.69
C SER A 68 -19.01 12.12 -9.08
N THR A 69 -17.95 12.88 -8.83
CA THR A 69 -16.73 12.33 -8.21
C THR A 69 -16.95 12.09 -6.72
N ASN A 70 -17.71 12.94 -6.03
CA ASN A 70 -18.11 12.71 -4.64
C ASN A 70 -19.10 11.54 -4.49
N SER A 71 -20.04 11.39 -5.42
CA SER A 71 -20.89 10.20 -5.47
C SER A 71 -20.07 8.93 -5.65
N CYS A 72 -19.10 8.94 -6.57
CA CYS A 72 -18.19 7.82 -6.79
C CYS A 72 -17.31 7.52 -5.57
N LEU A 73 -16.92 8.54 -4.78
CA LEU A 73 -16.25 8.31 -3.50
C LEU A 73 -17.14 7.52 -2.54
N SER A 74 -18.43 7.83 -2.47
CA SER A 74 -19.37 7.08 -1.62
C SER A 74 -19.45 5.61 -2.04
N ASP A 75 -19.44 5.35 -3.35
CA ASP A 75 -19.39 4.00 -3.89
C ASP A 75 -18.10 3.27 -3.48
N VAL A 76 -16.94 3.95 -3.52
CA VAL A 76 -15.67 3.42 -3.03
C VAL A 76 -15.76 3.04 -1.56
N LEU A 77 -16.31 3.90 -0.72
CA LEU A 77 -16.47 3.65 0.71
C LEU A 77 -17.40 2.46 0.98
N GLY A 78 -18.41 2.23 0.13
CA GLY A 78 -19.31 1.10 0.25
C GLY A 78 -18.71 -0.26 -0.12
N ILE A 79 -17.63 -0.28 -0.90
CA ILE A 79 -16.98 -1.54 -1.35
C ILE A 79 -15.62 -1.80 -0.67
N ALA A 80 -15.03 -0.78 -0.06
CA ALA A 80 -13.73 -0.87 0.58
C ALA A 80 -13.87 -1.50 1.96
N GLU A 81 -13.02 -2.47 2.28
CA GLU A 81 -12.95 -3.04 3.64
C GLU A 81 -12.20 -2.12 4.59
N SER A 82 -11.17 -1.45 4.08
CA SER A 82 -10.31 -0.59 4.86
C SER A 82 -9.59 0.42 3.98
N ALA A 83 -8.96 1.41 4.62
CA ALA A 83 -8.04 2.32 3.95
C ALA A 83 -6.82 2.61 4.83
N PHE A 84 -5.70 2.95 4.19
CA PHE A 84 -4.42 3.20 4.83
C PHE A 84 -3.83 4.53 4.38
N ASP A 85 -3.10 5.15 5.30
CA ASP A 85 -2.21 6.26 5.01
C ASP A 85 -0.93 5.71 4.38
N GLY A 86 -0.78 5.90 3.08
CA GLY A 86 0.40 5.53 2.30
C GLY A 86 1.63 6.42 2.53
N ALA A 87 1.68 7.21 3.60
CA ALA A 87 2.89 7.87 4.07
C ALA A 87 3.46 7.22 5.33
N ASN A 88 2.62 6.59 6.16
CA ASN A 88 3.04 6.00 7.43
C ASN A 88 2.55 4.57 7.67
N GLY A 89 1.76 4.00 6.76
CA GLY A 89 1.21 2.65 6.82
C GLY A 89 0.07 2.47 7.81
N ARG A 90 -0.40 3.54 8.49
CA ARG A 90 -1.45 3.42 9.50
C ARG A 90 -2.82 3.24 8.88
N LEU A 91 -3.64 2.42 9.54
CA LEU A 91 -5.06 2.27 9.22
C LEU A 91 -5.78 3.62 9.44
N LEU A 92 -6.71 3.92 8.53
CA LEU A 92 -7.59 5.07 8.61
C LEU A 92 -8.92 4.63 9.22
N GLU A 93 -9.02 4.64 10.55
CA GLU A 93 -10.19 4.13 11.29
C GLU A 93 -11.51 4.79 10.86
N GLU A 94 -11.48 6.09 10.54
CA GLU A 94 -12.66 6.87 10.18
C GLU A 94 -12.84 7.02 8.67
N PHE A 95 -12.28 6.13 7.84
CA PHE A 95 -12.29 6.29 6.37
C PHE A 95 -13.70 6.38 5.78
N GLY A 96 -14.72 5.81 6.43
CA GLY A 96 -16.12 5.94 6.02
C GLY A 96 -16.68 7.38 6.04
N THR A 97 -15.93 8.34 6.60
CA THR A 97 -16.28 9.77 6.62
C THR A 97 -15.48 10.60 5.61
N MET A 98 -14.75 9.95 4.70
CA MET A 98 -13.93 10.62 3.69
C MET A 98 -14.77 11.56 2.82
N MET A 99 -14.25 12.77 2.62
CA MET A 99 -14.84 13.77 1.75
C MET A 99 -13.77 14.47 0.93
N ILE A 100 -13.98 14.59 -0.38
CA ILE A 100 -13.10 15.42 -1.23
C ILE A 100 -13.42 16.88 -0.96
N LEU A 101 -12.39 17.67 -0.67
CA LEU A 101 -12.50 19.12 -0.58
C LEU A 101 -12.16 19.72 -1.96
N PRO A 102 -13.17 20.05 -2.79
CA PRO A 102 -12.90 20.56 -4.14
C PRO A 102 -12.15 21.89 -4.06
N ARG A 103 -11.30 22.15 -5.07
CA ARG A 103 -10.51 23.40 -5.19
C ARG A 103 -9.46 23.60 -4.09
N THR A 104 -9.14 22.57 -3.32
CA THR A 104 -7.94 22.53 -2.48
C THR A 104 -6.75 22.01 -3.29
N ASN A 105 -5.53 22.41 -2.89
CA ASN A 105 -4.28 21.88 -3.42
C ASN A 105 -3.36 21.61 -2.22
N ALA A 106 -2.71 20.45 -2.20
CA ALA A 106 -1.79 20.02 -1.16
C ALA A 106 -0.66 21.00 -0.81
N ASN A 107 -0.24 21.82 -1.78
CA ASN A 107 0.79 22.84 -1.58
C ASN A 107 0.28 24.10 -0.86
N ARG A 108 -1.04 24.28 -0.75
CA ARG A 108 -1.69 25.41 -0.07
C ARG A 108 -2.43 25.00 1.19
N TRP A 109 -2.32 23.73 1.58
CA TRP A 109 -2.97 23.16 2.74
C TRP A 109 -1.93 22.69 3.74
N PHE A 110 -2.20 22.91 5.03
CA PHE A 110 -1.26 22.61 6.11
C PHE A 110 -1.57 21.29 6.79
N CYS A 111 -0.51 20.61 7.21
CA CYS A 111 -0.59 19.41 8.03
C CYS A 111 -0.65 19.81 9.51
N TYR A 112 -1.61 19.26 10.24
CA TYR A 112 -1.79 19.48 11.68
C TYR A 112 -1.34 18.27 12.52
N CYS A 113 -0.50 17.42 11.94
CA CYS A 113 0.04 16.26 12.66
C CYS A 113 0.95 16.72 13.80
N ARG A 114 0.87 16.07 14.97
CA ARG A 114 1.75 16.37 16.13
C ARG A 114 3.25 16.24 15.82
N LEU A 115 3.58 15.48 14.78
CA LEU A 115 4.95 15.22 14.35
C LEU A 115 5.45 16.24 13.29
N CYS A 116 4.66 17.25 12.97
CA CYS A 116 4.92 18.22 11.92
C CYS A 116 5.14 19.61 12.56
N PRO A 117 6.22 20.33 12.22
CA PRO A 117 6.35 21.74 12.59
C PRO A 117 5.16 22.57 12.10
N VAL A 118 4.81 23.62 12.83
CA VAL A 118 3.77 24.57 12.42
C VAL A 118 4.10 25.15 11.04
N GLY A 119 3.12 25.21 10.15
CA GLY A 119 3.28 25.70 8.78
C GLY A 119 3.79 24.66 7.78
N THR A 120 3.98 23.40 8.18
CA THR A 120 4.29 22.31 7.24
C THR A 120 3.12 22.08 6.28
N THR A 121 3.34 22.21 4.98
CA THR A 121 2.32 21.88 3.97
C THR A 121 2.06 20.37 3.90
N LEU A 122 0.89 19.95 3.42
CA LEU A 122 0.60 18.52 3.20
C LEU A 122 1.59 17.89 2.22
N LEU A 123 2.01 18.64 1.20
CA LEU A 123 3.04 18.20 0.26
C LEU A 123 4.36 17.89 0.97
N ASN A 124 4.86 18.83 1.79
CA ASN A 124 6.10 18.63 2.55
C ASN A 124 5.96 17.52 3.59
N HIS A 125 4.78 17.40 4.22
CA HIS A 125 4.50 16.30 5.12
C HIS A 125 4.69 14.94 4.43
N VAL A 126 4.10 14.75 3.25
CA VAL A 126 4.23 13.48 2.53
C VAL A 126 5.67 13.26 2.07
N TYR A 127 6.30 14.27 1.47
CA TYR A 127 7.70 14.16 1.06
C TYR A 127 8.61 13.74 2.23
N ASN A 128 8.47 14.36 3.40
CA ASN A 128 9.26 14.01 4.58
C ASN A 128 9.01 12.60 5.13
N ARG A 129 7.85 12.01 4.82
CA ARG A 129 7.45 10.68 5.33
C ARG A 129 7.78 9.55 4.37
N THR A 130 7.62 9.79 3.07
CA THR A 130 7.80 8.80 2.01
C THR A 130 9.11 8.95 1.26
N ASN A 131 9.81 10.07 1.44
CA ASN A 131 10.93 10.51 0.62
C ASN A 131 10.59 10.62 -0.88
N GLN A 132 9.30 10.82 -1.20
CA GLN A 132 8.80 10.91 -2.57
C GLN A 132 7.69 11.96 -2.67
N LEU A 133 7.71 12.69 -3.78
CA LEU A 133 6.61 13.59 -4.12
C LEU A 133 5.46 12.79 -4.76
N PRO A 134 4.20 13.23 -4.57
CA PRO A 134 3.06 12.70 -5.31
C PRO A 134 3.25 12.87 -6.82
N GLU A 135 2.72 11.93 -7.60
CA GLU A 135 2.68 12.02 -9.06
C GLU A 135 1.92 13.26 -9.53
N ASP A 136 0.85 13.62 -8.82
CA ASP A 136 0.04 14.79 -9.15
C ASP A 136 -0.19 15.70 -7.93
N MET A 137 0.66 16.71 -7.82
CA MET A 137 0.60 17.74 -6.77
C MET A 137 -0.63 18.66 -6.88
N THR A 138 -1.42 18.57 -7.96
CA THR A 138 -2.62 19.39 -8.15
C THR A 138 -3.89 18.72 -7.64
N LEU A 139 -3.80 17.46 -7.21
CA LEU A 139 -4.94 16.72 -6.68
C LEU A 139 -5.50 17.39 -5.41
N PRO A 140 -6.83 17.30 -5.21
CA PRO A 140 -7.44 17.83 -4.01
C PRO A 140 -7.04 17.05 -2.76
N VAL A 141 -7.32 17.68 -1.64
CA VAL A 141 -7.20 17.13 -0.29
C VAL A 141 -8.48 16.37 0.06
N ILE A 142 -8.33 15.22 0.72
CA ILE A 142 -9.38 14.49 1.42
C ILE A 142 -9.40 14.93 2.87
N ARG A 143 -10.60 15.22 3.36
CA ARG A 143 -10.90 15.31 4.77
C ARG A 143 -11.39 13.94 5.27
N ILE A 144 -10.89 13.51 6.43
CA ILE A 144 -11.33 12.31 7.15
C ILE A 144 -11.69 12.73 8.57
N GLY A 145 -12.71 12.11 9.15
CA GLY A 145 -13.16 12.35 10.52
C GLY A 145 -14.11 13.55 10.65
N MET A 146 -14.67 13.69 11.85
CA MET A 146 -15.62 14.74 12.20
C MET A 146 -15.18 15.51 13.45
N GLY A 147 -15.61 16.76 13.58
CA GLY A 147 -15.31 17.58 14.76
C GLY A 147 -13.82 17.84 15.00
N ASN A 148 -13.31 17.39 16.16
CA ASN A 148 -11.94 17.63 16.60
C ASN A 148 -10.93 16.57 16.09
N GLU A 149 -11.41 15.47 15.50
CA GLU A 149 -10.56 14.35 15.03
C GLU A 149 -10.24 14.45 13.54
N VAL A 150 -10.52 15.61 12.94
CA VAL A 150 -10.39 15.82 11.50
C VAL A 150 -8.93 15.73 11.06
N ARG A 151 -8.70 14.87 10.08
CA ARG A 151 -7.42 14.67 9.39
C ARG A 151 -7.55 15.09 7.93
N TYR A 152 -6.44 15.55 7.38
CA TYR A 152 -6.36 15.99 5.99
C TYR A 152 -5.22 15.25 5.32
N LEU A 153 -5.54 14.57 4.23
CA LEU A 153 -4.60 13.76 3.45
C LEU A 153 -4.73 14.12 1.98
N MET A 154 -3.67 13.90 1.20
CA MET A 154 -3.82 13.97 -0.25
C MET A 154 -4.56 12.74 -0.75
N ILE A 155 -5.35 12.87 -1.83
CA ILE A 155 -6.04 11.71 -2.43
C ILE A 155 -5.05 10.61 -2.80
N GLU A 156 -3.89 10.97 -3.35
CA GLU A 156 -2.87 10.01 -3.78
C GLU A 156 -2.19 9.27 -2.61
N GLN A 157 -2.25 9.85 -1.40
CA GLN A 157 -1.72 9.24 -0.17
C GLN A 157 -2.63 8.12 0.34
N ILE A 158 -3.91 8.11 -0.03
CA ILE A 158 -4.88 7.13 0.49
C ILE A 158 -4.85 5.87 -0.36
N TRP A 159 -4.61 4.75 0.29
CA TRP A 159 -4.71 3.42 -0.30
C TRP A 159 -5.92 2.70 0.27
N VAL A 160 -6.63 1.98 -0.58
CA VAL A 160 -7.92 1.36 -0.28
C VAL A 160 -7.81 -0.14 -0.50
N GLN A 161 -8.28 -0.91 0.48
CA GLN A 161 -8.41 -2.35 0.41
C GLN A 161 -9.74 -2.73 -0.26
N VAL A 162 -9.66 -3.34 -1.44
CA VAL A 162 -10.83 -3.86 -2.16
C VAL A 162 -10.78 -5.39 -2.13
N PRO A 163 -11.77 -6.07 -1.54
CA PRO A 163 -11.73 -7.52 -1.35
C PRO A 163 -11.70 -8.27 -2.68
N LEU A 164 -10.91 -9.35 -2.72
CA LEU A 164 -10.96 -10.33 -3.82
C LEU A 164 -12.26 -11.14 -3.75
N HIS A 165 -12.80 -11.35 -2.54
CA HIS A 165 -13.73 -12.42 -2.23
C HIS A 165 -15.21 -12.12 -2.35
N LEU A 166 -15.60 -10.93 -2.80
CA LEU A 166 -16.97 -10.67 -3.28
C LEU A 166 -17.26 -11.35 -4.65
N PHE A 167 -16.47 -12.37 -5.02
CA PHE A 167 -16.50 -13.11 -6.27
C PHE A 167 -16.49 -14.65 -6.11
N TYR A 168 -16.28 -15.20 -4.90
CA TYR A 168 -16.04 -16.64 -4.74
C TYR A 168 -17.29 -17.53 -4.64
N GLU A 169 -18.47 -17.05 -5.03
CA GLU A 169 -19.63 -17.96 -5.14
C GLU A 169 -19.72 -18.68 -6.49
N LYS A 170 -19.00 -18.24 -7.53
CA LYS A 170 -18.99 -18.91 -8.85
C LYS A 170 -17.69 -18.64 -9.61
N GLU A 171 -16.68 -19.48 -9.48
CA GLU A 171 -15.70 -19.83 -10.54
C GLU A 171 -14.64 -20.80 -9.97
N GLU A 172 -14.71 -22.07 -10.41
CA GLU A 172 -13.80 -23.17 -10.04
C GLU A 172 -12.43 -23.10 -10.76
N ASP A 173 -12.13 -22.04 -11.52
CA ASP A 173 -10.97 -21.98 -12.42
C ASP A 173 -9.91 -20.93 -12.01
N TYR A 174 -9.47 -20.96 -10.75
CA TYR A 174 -8.24 -20.24 -10.36
C TYR A 174 -7.12 -21.20 -9.98
N PRO A 175 -5.91 -21.06 -10.56
CA PRO A 175 -4.75 -21.73 -9.98
C PRO A 175 -4.58 -21.17 -8.57
N ALA A 176 -4.58 -22.06 -7.58
CA ALA A 176 -4.31 -21.72 -6.19
C ALA A 176 -3.13 -20.74 -6.12
N PRO A 177 -3.17 -19.73 -5.22
CA PRO A 177 -2.03 -18.85 -5.03
C PRO A 177 -0.80 -19.74 -4.89
N ARG A 178 0.17 -19.58 -5.81
CA ARG A 178 1.40 -20.37 -5.77
C ARG A 178 1.95 -20.11 -4.37
N GLN A 179 1.80 -21.10 -3.49
CA GLN A 179 2.46 -21.05 -2.20
C GLN A 179 3.91 -20.72 -2.53
N PRO A 180 4.53 -19.74 -1.85
CA PRO A 180 5.95 -19.54 -2.01
C PRO A 180 6.55 -20.93 -1.83
N ARG A 181 7.17 -21.47 -2.90
CA ARG A 181 7.98 -22.66 -2.76
C ARG A 181 9.00 -22.25 -1.72
N PHE A 182 8.79 -22.70 -0.49
CA PHE A 182 9.86 -22.76 0.48
C PHE A 182 10.86 -23.68 -0.18
N HIS A 183 11.79 -23.11 -0.92
CA HIS A 183 13.09 -23.73 -1.03
C HIS A 183 13.55 -23.83 0.42
N PRO A 184 13.71 -25.04 0.98
CA PRO A 184 14.43 -25.15 2.22
C PRO A 184 15.82 -24.63 1.87
N ARG A 185 16.10 -23.38 2.24
CA ARG A 185 17.48 -22.93 2.32
C ARG A 185 18.11 -23.90 3.29
N SER A 186 19.05 -24.66 2.74
CA SER A 186 20.13 -25.34 3.44
C SER A 186 20.23 -24.86 4.88
N LEU A 187 19.99 -25.78 5.81
CA LEU A 187 20.41 -25.67 7.20
C LEU A 187 21.84 -25.12 7.21
N TRP A 188 21.97 -23.82 7.46
CA TRP A 188 23.19 -23.28 8.03
C TRP A 188 23.17 -23.74 9.47
N SER A 189 23.86 -24.84 9.71
CA SER A 189 24.25 -25.26 11.04
C SER A 189 25.04 -24.13 11.68
N CYS A 190 24.41 -23.46 12.64
CA CYS A 190 25.14 -22.80 13.71
C CYS A 190 25.92 -23.88 14.46
N SER A 191 27.22 -23.94 14.23
CA SER A 191 28.15 -24.62 15.12
C SER A 191 29.18 -23.59 15.53
N SER A 192 28.89 -22.94 16.66
CA SER A 192 29.86 -22.25 17.48
C SER A 192 29.84 -22.90 18.85
N SER A 193 30.89 -23.63 19.17
CA SER A 193 31.45 -23.73 20.52
C SER A 193 32.75 -24.51 20.43
N ASP A 194 33.80 -23.86 20.92
CA ASP A 194 35.18 -24.28 21.06
C ASP A 194 35.36 -25.45 22.06
N GLU A 195 36.62 -25.89 22.15
CA GLU A 195 37.26 -26.67 23.24
C GLU A 195 36.95 -28.19 23.19
N THR A 196 37.90 -29.14 23.26
CA THR A 196 39.31 -29.14 23.71
C THR A 196 39.96 -30.52 23.38
N ASP A 197 41.29 -30.52 23.39
CA ASP A 197 42.25 -31.57 23.80
C ASP A 197 42.62 -32.77 22.89
N ASP A 198 43.92 -32.75 22.54
CA ASP A 198 44.96 -33.78 22.73
C ASP A 198 44.67 -35.25 22.37
N ASP A 199 45.45 -35.82 21.42
CA ASP A 199 46.65 -36.62 21.74
C ASP A 199 47.17 -37.44 20.52
N TYR A 200 48.50 -37.43 20.37
CA TYR A 200 49.41 -38.50 19.88
C TYR A 200 49.12 -39.31 18.59
N SER A 201 49.99 -39.16 17.57
CA SER A 201 51.15 -40.06 17.35
C SER A 201 51.66 -40.13 15.90
N GLU A 202 52.99 -39.95 15.81
CA GLU A 202 54.01 -40.68 15.02
C GLU A 202 53.98 -40.82 13.49
N GLY A 203 55.21 -40.63 12.94
CA GLY A 203 55.77 -41.45 11.87
C GLY A 203 55.98 -40.70 10.56
N THR A 204 57.21 -40.24 10.27
CA THR A 204 58.12 -40.84 9.26
C THR A 204 57.56 -40.78 7.83
N GLU A 205 58.20 -40.18 6.83
CA GLU A 205 59.55 -40.49 6.39
C GLU A 205 60.00 -39.52 5.29
N SER A 206 61.31 -39.36 5.19
CA SER A 206 62.12 -38.69 4.17
C SER A 206 61.84 -39.11 2.73
N SER A 207 62.15 -38.24 1.75
CA SER A 207 63.18 -38.50 0.72
C SER A 207 63.32 -37.35 -0.29
N ASN A 208 64.57 -36.86 -0.39
CA ASN A 208 65.28 -36.20 -1.50
C ASN A 208 64.80 -34.88 -2.10
#